data_AF-A0A1A2VRK3-F1
#
_entry.id   AF-A0A1A2VRK3-F1
#
_cell.length_a   1.000
_cell.length_b   1.000
_cell.length_c   1.000
_cell.angle_alpha   90.00
_cell.angle_beta   90.00
_cell.angle_gamma   90.00
#
_symmetry.space_group_name_H-M   'P 1'
#
loop_
_entity.id
_entity.type
_entity.pdbx_description
1 polymer ?
#
loop_
_entity_poly.entity_id
_entity_poly.type
_entity_poly.pdbx_seq_one_letter_code
_entity_poly.pdbx_strand_id
1 'polypeptide(L)'
;MMLTKLSAVALTAAVLLAGCSASRPAAGSGTSMPMGSASASAPAAPVSGNQVNIDGFAFAPATLTVTAGTTVTWTNRDEEPHTVAASDGSFHSPGMGTGATFTHT
;
A
#
# COMPACT_ATOMS: atom_id res chain seq x y z
N MET A 1 -37.19 20.25 15.24
CA MET A 1 -38.36 19.46 15.60
C MET A 1 -38.77 18.63 14.39
N MET A 2 -38.33 17.37 14.30
CA MET A 2 -39.00 16.30 13.55
C MET A 2 -38.33 14.97 13.92
N LEU A 3 -39.15 14.04 14.36
CA LEU A 3 -38.85 12.80 15.07
C LEU A 3 -38.74 11.64 14.08
N THR A 4 -37.74 10.77 14.20
CA THR A 4 -37.78 9.43 13.60
C THR A 4 -37.28 8.39 14.59
N LYS A 5 -38.23 7.69 15.22
CA LYS A 5 -38.02 6.41 15.91
C LYS A 5 -38.81 5.36 15.13
N LEU A 6 -38.14 4.36 14.57
CA LEU A 6 -38.79 3.10 14.20
C LEU A 6 -38.08 1.95 14.91
N SER A 7 -38.81 1.35 15.85
CA SER A 7 -38.43 0.14 16.58
C SER A 7 -38.69 -1.09 15.72
N ALA A 8 -37.78 -2.06 15.82
CA ALA A 8 -37.90 -3.40 15.27
C ALA A 8 -39.02 -4.20 15.97
N VAL A 9 -39.70 -5.07 15.20
CA VAL A 9 -40.50 -6.17 15.76
C VAL A 9 -40.04 -7.44 15.06
N ALA A 10 -39.48 -8.35 15.85
CA ALA A 10 -39.12 -9.70 15.45
C ALA A 10 -40.37 -10.59 15.45
N LEU A 11 -40.50 -11.47 14.45
CA LEU A 11 -41.43 -12.59 14.49
C LEU A 11 -40.63 -13.89 14.34
N THR A 12 -40.65 -14.69 15.39
CA THR A 12 -40.11 -16.05 15.45
C THR A 12 -41.13 -17.05 14.91
N ALA A 13 -40.66 -18.05 14.15
CA ALA A 13 -41.34 -19.33 14.02
C ALA A 13 -40.30 -20.44 13.81
N ALA A 14 -40.22 -21.35 14.78
CA ALA A 14 -39.54 -22.64 14.69
C ALA A 14 -40.46 -23.63 13.92
N VAL A 15 -40.02 -24.72 13.28
CA VAL A 15 -39.50 -25.97 13.87
C VAL A 15 -39.15 -26.94 12.71
N LEU A 16 -37.95 -27.55 12.81
CA LEU A 16 -37.48 -28.93 12.52
C LEU A 16 -38.11 -29.78 11.38
N LEU A 17 -37.26 -30.45 10.57
CA LEU A 17 -37.00 -31.92 10.65
C LEU A 17 -35.93 -32.44 9.65
N ALA A 18 -35.01 -33.25 10.18
CA ALA A 18 -34.38 -34.48 9.65
C ALA A 18 -33.67 -34.56 8.27
N GLY A 19 -32.43 -35.06 8.30
CA GLY A 19 -31.79 -35.73 7.16
C GLY A 19 -30.35 -36.20 7.44
N CYS A 20 -30.13 -37.50 7.62
CA CYS A 20 -28.82 -38.13 7.85
C CYS A 20 -28.21 -38.68 6.53
N SER A 21 -26.90 -38.52 6.29
CA SER A 21 -26.02 -39.56 5.71
C SER A 21 -24.57 -39.10 5.51
N ALA A 22 -23.66 -40.06 5.54
CA ALA A 22 -22.25 -39.94 5.89
C ALA A 22 -21.26 -39.92 4.70
N SER A 23 -20.03 -39.47 5.01
CA SER A 23 -18.73 -39.83 4.38
C SER A 23 -18.43 -39.19 3.00
N ARG A 24 -17.21 -38.73 2.64
CA ARG A 24 -15.80 -39.06 2.98
C ARG A 24 -14.88 -37.85 2.72
N PRO A 25 -13.63 -37.85 3.23
CA PRO A 25 -12.62 -36.86 2.89
C PRO A 25 -12.03 -37.12 1.50
N ALA A 26 -11.87 -36.07 0.69
CA ALA A 26 -11.02 -36.12 -0.49
C ALA A 26 -9.66 -35.49 -0.12
N ALA A 27 -8.72 -36.36 0.25
CA ALA A 27 -7.30 -36.05 0.14
C ALA A 27 -6.99 -35.87 -1.36
N GLY A 28 -7.03 -34.63 -1.83
CA GLY A 28 -6.57 -34.25 -3.15
C GLY A 28 -5.04 -34.19 -3.13
N SER A 29 -4.43 -35.09 -3.91
CA SER A 29 -3.00 -35.22 -4.13
C SER A 29 -2.33 -33.87 -4.37
N GLY A 30 -1.31 -33.57 -3.56
CA GLY A 30 -0.46 -32.41 -3.74
C GLY A 30 0.29 -32.48 -5.06
N THR A 31 -0.16 -31.72 -6.05
CA THR A 31 0.66 -31.34 -7.20
C THR A 31 1.64 -30.29 -6.69
N SER A 32 2.88 -30.71 -6.43
CA SER A 32 4.00 -29.82 -6.14
C SER A 32 4.19 -28.87 -7.31
N MET A 33 3.66 -27.66 -7.19
CA MET A 33 3.97 -26.58 -8.14
C MET A 33 5.47 -26.27 -8.00
N PRO A 34 6.23 -26.18 -9.09
CA PRO A 34 7.62 -25.74 -9.01
C PRO A 34 7.61 -24.33 -8.44
N MET A 35 8.16 -24.17 -7.24
CA MET A 35 8.45 -22.87 -6.65
C MET A 35 9.47 -22.20 -7.58
N GLY A 36 8.98 -21.42 -8.54
CA GLY A 36 9.82 -20.62 -9.42
C GLY A 36 10.70 -19.76 -8.53
N SER A 37 12.02 -19.97 -8.59
CA SER A 37 12.99 -19.16 -7.87
C SER A 37 12.78 -17.71 -8.29
N ALA A 38 12.19 -16.90 -7.41
CA ALA A 38 12.15 -15.46 -7.57
C ALA A 38 13.61 -14.98 -7.58
N SER A 39 14.12 -14.64 -8.77
CA SER A 39 15.36 -13.89 -8.86
C SER A 39 15.11 -12.54 -8.20
N ALA A 40 15.60 -12.37 -6.98
CA ALA A 40 15.69 -11.07 -6.36
C ALA A 40 16.69 -10.25 -7.20
N SER A 41 16.18 -9.32 -8.01
CA SER A 41 17.01 -8.31 -8.65
C SER A 41 17.66 -7.48 -7.54
N ALA A 42 19.00 -7.48 -7.50
CA ALA A 42 19.74 -6.63 -6.57
C ALA A 42 19.31 -5.17 -6.76
N PRO A 43 19.19 -4.37 -5.68
CA PRO A 43 18.89 -2.95 -5.80
C PRO A 43 19.86 -2.28 -6.76
N ALA A 44 19.35 -1.43 -7.64
CA ALA A 44 20.19 -0.62 -8.51
C ALA A 44 21.16 0.21 -7.66
N ALA A 45 22.38 0.41 -8.15
CA ALA A 45 23.37 1.22 -7.46
C ALA A 45 22.81 2.66 -7.25
N PRO A 46 23.04 3.28 -6.08
CA PRO A 46 22.64 4.65 -5.83
C PRO A 46 23.23 5.59 -6.90
N VAL A 47 22.43 6.56 -7.34
CA VAL A 47 22.91 7.62 -8.22
C VAL A 47 23.35 8.84 -7.41
N SER A 48 24.30 9.60 -7.94
CA SER A 48 24.69 10.90 -7.40
C SER A 48 23.78 12.01 -7.94
N GLY A 49 23.50 13.01 -7.11
CA GLY A 49 22.63 14.13 -7.46
C GLY A 49 21.91 14.66 -6.23
N ASN A 50 20.94 15.54 -6.45
CA ASN A 50 20.13 16.17 -5.39
C ASN A 50 18.67 16.35 -5.81
N GLN A 51 18.24 15.59 -6.83
CA GLN A 51 16.86 15.60 -7.31
C GLN A 51 16.25 14.20 -7.23
N VAL A 52 14.97 14.17 -6.85
CA VAL A 52 14.14 12.97 -6.85
C VAL A 52 12.80 13.33 -7.48
N ASN A 53 12.37 12.55 -8.47
CA ASN A 53 11.06 12.67 -9.05
C ASN A 53 10.13 11.63 -8.41
N ILE A 54 8.85 11.98 -8.28
CA ILE A 54 7.78 11.03 -7.97
C ILE A 54 6.99 10.86 -9.25
N ASP A 55 7.09 9.70 -9.89
CA ASP A 55 6.45 9.39 -11.17
C ASP A 55 6.06 7.92 -11.20
N GLY A 56 4.86 7.60 -11.71
CA GLY A 56 4.33 6.25 -11.68
C GLY A 56 4.21 5.68 -10.27
N PHE A 57 3.85 6.51 -9.28
CA PHE A 57 3.76 6.15 -7.86
C PHE A 57 5.09 5.68 -7.24
N ALA A 58 6.22 6.07 -7.82
CA ALA A 58 7.55 5.66 -7.37
C ALA A 58 8.52 6.84 -7.29
N PHE A 59 9.44 6.77 -6.33
CA PHE A 59 10.58 7.68 -6.27
C PHE A 59 11.64 7.27 -7.30
N ALA A 60 12.12 8.23 -8.08
CA ALA A 60 13.18 8.06 -9.07
C ALA A 60 14.25 9.14 -8.86
N PRO A 61 15.48 8.79 -8.48
CA PRO A 61 15.95 7.43 -8.17
C PRO A 61 15.32 6.87 -6.88
N ALA A 62 15.23 5.54 -6.78
CA ALA A 62 14.80 4.86 -5.56
C ALA A 62 15.83 4.97 -4.42
N THR A 63 17.10 5.21 -4.77
CA THR A 63 18.17 5.46 -3.80
C THR A 63 19.06 6.57 -4.33
N LEU A 64 19.18 7.63 -3.54
CA LEU A 64 20.03 8.78 -3.80
C LEU A 64 21.12 8.85 -2.72
N THR A 65 22.38 9.03 -3.12
CA THR A 65 23.48 9.28 -2.18
C THR A 65 23.95 10.72 -2.33
N VAL A 66 23.95 11.45 -1.23
CA VAL A 66 24.35 12.87 -1.16
C VAL A 66 25.38 13.09 -0.07
N THR A 67 26.20 14.14 -0.20
CA THR A 67 27.08 14.58 0.88
C THR A 67 26.27 15.27 1.97
N ALA A 68 26.71 15.19 3.24
CA ALA A 68 26.05 15.88 4.34
C ALA A 68 25.92 17.40 4.06
N GLY A 69 24.75 17.97 4.38
CA GLY A 69 24.41 19.37 4.10
C GLY A 69 23.93 19.65 2.67
N THR A 70 23.73 18.61 1.84
CA THR A 70 23.11 18.76 0.52
C THR A 70 21.60 18.93 0.66
N THR A 71 21.06 20.01 0.09
CA THR A 71 19.62 20.15 -0.08
C THR A 71 19.13 19.23 -1.21
N VAL A 72 18.22 18.31 -0.90
CA VAL A 72 17.54 17.45 -1.88
C VAL A 72 16.20 18.10 -2.27
N THR A 73 15.87 18.05 -3.55
CA THR A 73 14.59 18.51 -4.11
C THR A 73 13.79 17.32 -4.63
N TRP A 74 12.58 17.15 -4.10
CA TRP A 74 11.58 16.23 -4.62
C TRP A 74 10.61 16.98 -5.52
N THR A 75 10.23 16.39 -6.65
CA THR A 75 9.19 16.92 -7.56
C THR A 75 8.12 15.87 -7.80
N ASN A 76 6.87 16.21 -7.52
CA ASN A 76 5.76 15.35 -7.95
C ASN A 76 5.51 15.50 -9.45
N ARG A 77 5.60 14.42 -10.22
CA ARG A 77 5.30 14.36 -11.66
C ARG A 77 4.00 13.61 -11.96
N ASP A 78 3.39 12.99 -10.96
CA ASP A 78 2.09 12.34 -11.05
C ASP A 78 0.93 13.34 -10.94
N GLU A 79 -0.26 12.88 -11.36
CA GLU A 79 -1.53 13.60 -11.15
C GLU A 79 -1.99 13.55 -9.68
N GLU A 80 -1.74 12.42 -9.00
CA GLU A 80 -2.14 12.20 -7.61
C GLU A 80 -1.27 13.01 -6.63
N PRO A 81 -1.86 13.61 -5.58
CA PRO A 81 -1.08 14.23 -4.51
C PRO A 81 -0.19 13.24 -3.76
N HIS A 82 1.08 13.60 -3.58
CA HIS A 82 2.08 12.82 -2.84
C HIS A 82 2.68 13.60 -1.68
N THR A 83 3.32 12.91 -0.75
CA THR A 83 4.14 13.52 0.30
C THR A 83 5.53 12.89 0.36
N VAL A 84 6.46 13.58 1.02
CA VAL A 84 7.77 13.02 1.41
C VAL A 84 7.84 13.02 2.92
N ALA A 85 8.17 11.87 3.51
CA ALA A 85 8.29 11.71 4.95
C ALA A 85 9.54 10.91 5.29
N ALA A 86 10.28 11.35 6.29
CA ALA A 86 11.35 10.55 6.86
C ALA A 86 10.78 9.45 7.76
N SER A 87 11.30 8.23 7.67
CA SER A 87 10.85 7.11 8.49
C SER A 87 11.12 7.31 9.99
N ASP A 88 12.11 8.13 10.34
CA ASP A 88 12.42 8.51 11.72
C ASP A 88 11.59 9.71 12.23
N GLY A 89 10.73 10.28 11.38
CA GLY A 89 9.88 11.42 11.71
C GLY A 89 10.58 12.77 11.73
N SER A 90 11.84 12.87 11.30
CA SER A 90 12.60 14.13 11.29
C SER A 90 12.03 15.20 10.37
N PHE A 91 11.35 14.81 9.28
CA PHE A 91 10.61 15.73 8.41
C PHE A 91 9.41 15.08 7.72
N HIS A 92 8.45 15.94 7.35
CA HIS A 92 7.28 15.58 6.54
C HIS A 92 6.88 16.80 5.68
N SER A 93 6.68 16.60 4.38
CA SER A 93 6.23 17.66 3.47
C SER A 93 4.73 17.93 3.62
N PRO A 94 4.22 19.09 3.20
CA PRO A 94 2.81 19.22 2.84
C PRO A 94 2.44 18.26 1.69
N GLY A 95 1.14 18.08 1.44
CA GLY A 95 0.67 17.41 0.22
C GLY A 95 1.12 18.17 -1.02
N MET A 96 1.83 17.47 -1.92
CA MET A 96 2.35 17.98 -3.17
C MET A 96 1.46 17.51 -4.32
N GLY A 97 0.69 18.42 -4.92
CA GLY A 97 0.02 18.15 -6.19
C GLY A 97 0.99 18.08 -7.38
N THR A 98 0.47 17.89 -8.58
CA THR A 98 1.28 17.79 -9.81
C THR A 98 2.21 18.97 -10.01
N GLY A 99 3.48 18.70 -10.28
CA GLY A 99 4.52 19.69 -10.50
C GLY A 99 5.03 20.39 -9.24
N ALA A 100 4.40 20.18 -8.08
CA ALA A 100 4.85 20.77 -6.83
C ALA A 100 6.19 20.16 -6.38
N THR A 101 6.97 20.97 -5.67
CA THR A 101 8.28 20.58 -5.15
C THR A 101 8.36 20.71 -3.64
N PHE A 102 9.23 19.89 -3.05
CA PHE A 102 9.62 19.98 -1.64
C PHE A 102 11.13 19.89 -1.54
N THR A 103 11.74 20.63 -0.61
CA THR A 103 13.18 20.63 -0.39
C THR A 103 13.53 20.41 1.07
N HIS A 104 14.59 19.64 1.34
CA HIS A 104 15.10 19.40 2.69
C HIS A 104 16.62 19.24 2.68
N THR A 105 17.30 19.62 3.78
CA THR A 105 18.77 19.64 3.91
C THR A 105 19.21 18.85 5.13
#